data_AF-A0A5C6B8N9-F1
#
_entry.id   AF-A0A5C6B8N9-F1
#
_cell.length_a   1.000
_cell.length_b   1.000
_cell.length_c   1.000
_cell.angle_alpha   90.00
_cell.angle_beta   90.00
_cell.angle_gamma   90.00
#
_symmetry.space_group_name_H-M   'P 1'
#
loop_
_entity.id
_entity.type
_entity.pdbx_description
1 polymer ?
#
loop_
_entity_poly.entity_id
_entity_poly.type
_entity_poly.pdbx_seq_one_letter_code
_entity_poly.pdbx_strand_id
1 'polypeptide(L)'
;MKTILKTISVAALLAVTITLSAPQAGAQGAGSWVDIGPGAVGAGANAEGQFQFARSRSSNKNGLGFGHGFAVGAGPQGIAISNTIGAGGGPLGAAHNLNLNIGPNGTHISHGGVVSEGGNRRVISGGQTGIQNGQVWGGSESSGFGQNTRAYSKSHTRQFNNGTVPYGSAYGNGGFSNNNNRGGFRSTAPVARMIFRR
;
A
#
# COMPACT_ATOMS: atom_id res chain seq x y z
N MET A 1 19.62 -50.47 -22.44
CA MET A 1 19.68 -49.18 -23.19
C MET A 1 18.34 -48.45 -23.27
N LYS A 2 17.21 -49.10 -23.61
CA LYS A 2 15.89 -48.42 -23.74
C LYS A 2 15.41 -47.70 -22.47
N THR A 3 15.74 -48.20 -21.29
CA THR A 3 15.35 -47.61 -19.99
C THR A 3 16.13 -46.34 -19.67
N ILE A 4 17.43 -46.31 -20.01
CA ILE A 4 18.33 -45.17 -19.75
C ILE A 4 17.94 -43.97 -20.63
N LEU A 5 17.59 -44.21 -21.91
CA LEU A 5 17.09 -43.14 -22.78
C LEU A 5 15.81 -42.50 -22.23
N LYS A 6 14.85 -43.29 -21.71
CA LYS A 6 13.61 -42.76 -21.14
C LYS A 6 13.85 -41.85 -19.93
N THR A 7 14.78 -42.21 -19.06
CA THR A 7 15.09 -41.41 -17.86
C THR A 7 15.75 -40.07 -18.22
N ILE A 8 16.63 -40.06 -19.23
CA ILE A 8 17.28 -38.83 -19.72
C ILE A 8 16.25 -37.89 -20.35
N SER A 9 15.29 -38.43 -21.13
CA SER A 9 14.23 -37.63 -21.75
C SER A 9 13.31 -36.95 -20.72
N VAL A 10 12.96 -37.63 -19.63
CA VAL A 10 12.10 -37.07 -18.57
C VAL A 10 12.84 -36.00 -17.78
N ALA A 11 14.13 -36.21 -17.46
CA ALA A 11 14.95 -35.22 -16.78
C ALA A 11 15.15 -33.94 -17.60
N ALA A 12 15.36 -34.07 -18.91
CA ALA A 12 15.47 -32.93 -19.82
C ALA A 12 14.14 -32.14 -19.94
N LEU A 13 13.01 -32.84 -20.02
CA LEU A 13 11.69 -32.21 -20.08
C LEU A 13 11.34 -31.46 -18.78
N LEU A 14 11.76 -32.01 -17.63
CA LEU A 14 11.58 -31.39 -16.31
C LEU A 14 12.48 -30.15 -16.15
N ALA A 15 13.74 -30.21 -16.59
CA ALA A 15 14.64 -29.06 -16.57
C ALA A 15 14.12 -27.91 -17.46
N VAL A 16 13.59 -28.22 -18.64
CA VAL A 16 13.01 -27.24 -19.56
C VAL A 16 11.75 -26.59 -18.97
N THR A 17 10.89 -27.35 -18.28
CA THR A 17 9.68 -26.80 -17.62
C THR A 17 10.00 -25.89 -16.44
N ILE A 18 11.09 -26.15 -15.69
CA ILE A 18 11.56 -25.26 -14.61
C ILE A 18 12.17 -23.96 -15.17
N THR A 19 12.83 -24.00 -16.34
CA THR A 19 13.32 -22.78 -16.99
C THR A 19 12.23 -21.95 -17.68
N LEU A 20 11.08 -22.56 -17.98
CA LEU A 20 9.92 -21.92 -18.60
C LEU A 20 8.87 -21.44 -17.58
N SER A 21 9.04 -21.70 -16.28
CA SER A 21 8.22 -21.05 -15.26
C SER A 21 8.57 -19.56 -15.27
N ALA A 22 7.74 -18.78 -15.95
CA ALA A 22 7.87 -17.33 -15.99
C ALA A 22 8.05 -16.80 -14.56
N PRO A 23 8.96 -15.85 -14.31
CA PRO A 23 9.02 -15.18 -13.03
C PRO A 23 7.62 -14.66 -12.74
N GLN A 24 7.00 -15.17 -11.67
CA GLN A 24 5.75 -14.64 -11.16
C GLN A 24 5.96 -13.14 -11.06
N ALA A 25 5.27 -12.38 -11.92
CA ALA A 25 5.42 -10.94 -11.96
C ALA A 25 5.16 -10.43 -10.54
N GLY A 26 6.22 -9.92 -9.90
CA GLY A 26 6.18 -9.51 -8.50
C GLY A 26 5.03 -8.55 -8.27
N ALA A 27 4.38 -8.66 -7.11
CA ALA A 27 3.34 -7.74 -6.70
C ALA A 27 3.79 -6.30 -6.96
N GLN A 28 3.03 -5.55 -7.74
CA GLN A 28 3.25 -4.13 -7.97
C GLN A 28 2.61 -3.40 -6.81
N GLY A 29 3.37 -2.53 -6.13
CA GLY A 29 2.93 -1.92 -4.89
C GLY A 29 3.50 -0.53 -4.71
N ALA A 30 2.72 0.33 -4.06
CA ALA A 30 3.18 1.63 -3.60
C ALA A 30 2.54 1.93 -2.24
N GLY A 31 3.37 2.38 -1.29
CA GLY A 31 2.95 2.79 0.04
C GLY A 31 3.61 4.10 0.44
N SER A 32 2.88 4.92 1.20
CA SER A 32 3.40 6.15 1.77
C SER A 32 2.68 6.49 3.07
N TRP A 33 3.36 7.24 3.94
CA TRP A 33 2.80 7.66 5.23
C TRP A 33 3.46 8.94 5.75
N VAL A 34 2.77 9.60 6.67
CA VAL A 34 3.24 10.73 7.48
C VAL A 34 2.77 10.57 8.93
N ASP A 35 3.60 10.99 9.87
CA ASP A 35 3.27 11.15 11.29
C ASP A 35 3.73 12.54 11.72
N ILE A 36 2.79 13.44 11.93
CA ILE A 36 3.05 14.83 12.31
C ILE A 36 2.66 14.99 13.77
N GLY A 37 3.65 15.06 14.66
CA GLY A 37 3.46 15.29 16.09
C GLY A 37 3.98 16.64 16.57
N PRO A 38 3.74 17.00 17.84
CA PRO A 38 4.44 18.08 18.51
C PRO A 38 5.94 17.79 18.58
N GLY A 39 6.76 18.66 17.96
CA GLY A 39 8.22 18.53 18.00
C GLY A 39 8.83 17.42 17.13
N ALA A 40 8.04 16.49 16.59
CA ALA A 40 8.51 15.38 15.77
C ALA A 40 7.71 15.24 14.48
N VAL A 41 8.40 14.94 13.37
CA VAL A 41 7.77 14.73 12.07
C VAL A 41 8.44 13.55 11.37
N GLY A 42 7.64 12.55 11.01
CA GLY A 42 8.04 11.39 10.22
C GLY A 42 7.32 11.35 8.88
N ALA A 43 8.01 10.85 7.85
CA ALA A 43 7.40 10.52 6.57
C ALA A 43 8.16 9.34 5.94
N GLY A 44 7.44 8.47 5.25
CA GLY A 44 8.03 7.33 4.57
C GLY A 44 7.30 6.97 3.28
N ALA A 45 7.99 6.21 2.45
CA ALA A 45 7.49 5.72 1.17
C ALA A 45 8.19 4.39 0.84
N ASN A 46 7.47 3.46 0.24
CA ASN A 46 7.98 2.18 -0.27
C ASN A 46 7.29 1.84 -1.59
N ALA A 47 7.99 1.17 -2.48
CA ALA A 47 7.46 0.74 -3.77
C ALA A 47 7.97 -0.66 -4.12
N GLU A 48 7.16 -1.39 -4.88
CA GLU A 48 7.45 -2.72 -5.41
C GLU A 48 7.10 -2.74 -6.90
N GLY A 49 7.96 -3.34 -7.72
CA GLY A 49 7.77 -3.43 -9.17
C GLY A 49 9.10 -3.48 -9.94
N GLN A 50 9.01 -3.66 -11.26
CA GLN A 50 10.17 -3.61 -12.15
C GLN A 50 10.75 -2.19 -12.22
N PHE A 51 9.87 -1.19 -12.23
CA PHE A 51 10.22 0.23 -12.11
C PHE A 51 9.68 0.72 -10.78
N GLN A 52 10.57 1.24 -9.94
CA GLN A 52 10.21 1.70 -8.61
C GLN A 52 10.83 3.06 -8.31
N PHE A 53 10.03 3.91 -7.70
CA PHE A 53 10.46 5.21 -7.20
C PHE A 53 9.78 5.43 -5.85
N ALA A 54 10.56 5.61 -4.79
CA ALA A 54 10.03 5.98 -3.48
C ALA A 54 10.87 7.11 -2.92
N ARG A 55 10.22 8.19 -2.51
CA ARG A 55 10.86 9.32 -1.83
C ARG A 55 9.99 9.80 -0.69
N SER A 56 10.64 10.17 0.41
CA SER A 56 9.99 10.87 1.51
C SER A 56 10.80 12.09 1.91
N ARG A 57 10.13 13.04 2.54
CA ARG A 57 10.70 14.22 3.14
C ARG A 57 9.94 14.52 4.42
N SER A 58 10.66 14.74 5.50
CA SER A 58 10.14 15.33 6.73
C SER A 58 10.95 16.56 7.08
N SER A 59 10.30 17.55 7.67
CA SER A 59 10.96 18.74 8.21
C SER A 59 10.16 19.30 9.37
N ASN A 60 10.85 19.83 10.37
CA ASN A 60 10.26 20.58 11.46
C ASN A 60 11.04 21.89 11.61
N LYS A 61 10.40 23.04 11.37
CA LYS A 61 11.03 24.35 11.48
C LYS A 61 10.07 25.32 12.16
N ASN A 62 10.54 26.02 13.19
CA ASN A 62 9.78 27.03 13.92
C ASN A 62 8.42 26.49 14.45
N GLY A 63 8.38 25.24 14.90
CA GLY A 63 7.16 24.60 15.38
C GLY A 63 6.17 24.17 14.29
N LEU A 64 6.52 24.38 13.01
CA LEU A 64 5.80 23.89 11.84
C LEU A 64 6.43 22.59 11.36
N GLY A 65 5.67 21.51 11.48
CA GLY A 65 5.99 20.21 10.93
C GLY A 65 5.41 20.01 9.54
N PHE A 66 6.18 19.41 8.64
CA PHE A 66 5.77 19.02 7.30
C PHE A 66 6.33 17.63 6.97
N GLY A 67 5.47 16.75 6.49
CA GLY A 67 5.82 15.41 6.02
C GLY A 67 5.23 15.17 4.63
N HIS A 68 5.99 14.50 3.78
CA HIS A 68 5.53 14.05 2.48
C HIS A 68 6.17 12.70 2.14
N GLY A 69 5.37 11.74 1.71
CA GLY A 69 5.79 10.46 1.16
C GLY A 69 5.19 10.29 -0.22
N PHE A 70 5.98 9.87 -1.19
CA PHE A 70 5.53 9.58 -2.54
C PHE A 70 6.21 8.32 -3.07
N ALA A 71 5.40 7.37 -3.52
CA ALA A 71 5.84 6.10 -4.08
C ALA A 71 5.12 5.81 -5.40
N VAL A 72 5.87 5.23 -6.33
CA VAL A 72 5.39 4.66 -7.59
C VAL A 72 6.04 3.30 -7.76
N GLY A 73 5.24 2.25 -7.90
CA GLY A 73 5.67 0.92 -8.30
C GLY A 73 4.99 0.55 -9.61
N ALA A 74 5.77 0.20 -10.63
CA ALA A 74 5.26 -0.13 -11.95
C ALA A 74 5.91 -1.39 -12.50
N GLY A 75 5.17 -2.15 -13.29
CA GLY A 75 5.66 -3.37 -13.93
C GLY A 75 4.63 -3.98 -14.88
N PRO A 76 4.84 -5.23 -15.32
CA PRO A 76 3.98 -5.87 -16.31
C PRO A 76 2.51 -6.00 -15.91
N GLN A 77 2.19 -6.02 -14.61
CA GLN A 77 0.80 -6.07 -14.16
C GLN A 77 0.20 -4.69 -13.90
N GLY A 78 0.91 -3.58 -14.05
CA GLY A 78 0.31 -2.26 -13.87
C GLY A 78 1.17 -1.25 -13.13
N ILE A 79 0.51 -0.18 -12.65
CA ILE A 79 1.12 0.97 -11.98
C ILE A 79 0.37 1.23 -10.68
N ALA A 80 1.09 1.22 -9.57
CA ALA A 80 0.67 1.62 -8.24
C ALA A 80 1.32 2.96 -7.85
N ILE A 81 0.55 3.87 -7.28
CA ILE A 81 0.95 5.21 -6.84
C ILE A 81 0.41 5.41 -5.44
N SER A 82 1.25 5.89 -4.52
CA SER A 82 0.84 6.32 -3.19
C SER A 82 1.46 7.68 -2.89
N ASN A 83 0.64 8.63 -2.47
CA ASN A 83 1.05 9.98 -2.07
C ASN A 83 0.44 10.31 -0.72
N THR A 84 1.26 10.71 0.23
CA THR A 84 0.81 11.21 1.52
C THR A 84 1.48 12.54 1.81
N ILE A 85 0.70 13.51 2.26
CA ILE A 85 1.16 14.81 2.69
C ILE A 85 0.56 15.12 4.06
N GLY A 86 1.35 15.73 4.93
CA GLY A 86 0.89 16.18 6.23
C GLY A 86 1.61 17.44 6.66
N ALA A 87 0.91 18.27 7.41
CA ALA A 87 1.45 19.47 8.01
C ALA A 87 0.84 19.68 9.40
N GLY A 88 1.54 20.38 10.27
CA GLY A 88 1.03 20.71 11.59
C GLY A 88 1.82 21.84 12.23
N GLY A 89 1.15 22.68 13.00
CA GLY A 89 1.70 23.88 13.59
C GLY A 89 0.80 24.42 14.69
N GLY A 90 1.39 24.91 15.78
CA GLY A 90 0.62 25.40 16.92
C GLY A 90 -0.33 24.32 17.46
N PRO A 91 -1.65 24.57 17.52
CA PRO A 91 -2.65 23.59 17.98
C PRO A 91 -3.23 22.73 16.86
N LEU A 92 -2.78 22.86 15.60
CA LEU A 92 -3.42 22.23 14.43
C LEU A 92 -2.50 21.19 13.77
N GLY A 93 -3.10 20.12 13.28
CA GLY A 93 -2.47 19.12 12.41
C GLY A 93 -3.44 18.67 11.32
N ALA A 94 -2.94 18.48 10.11
CA ALA A 94 -3.71 17.96 8.99
C ALA A 94 -2.84 17.01 8.16
N ALA A 95 -3.43 15.92 7.68
CA ALA A 95 -2.77 14.99 6.78
C ALA A 95 -3.76 14.38 5.78
N HIS A 96 -3.25 14.03 4.61
CA HIS A 96 -4.02 13.43 3.52
C HIS A 96 -3.18 12.37 2.81
N ASN A 97 -3.83 11.28 2.42
CA ASN A 97 -3.25 10.19 1.65
C ASN A 97 -4.11 9.92 0.41
N LEU A 98 -3.47 9.59 -0.70
CA LEU A 98 -4.07 9.09 -1.92
C LEU A 98 -3.29 7.86 -2.38
N ASN A 99 -4.00 6.81 -2.74
CA ASN A 99 -3.45 5.65 -3.40
C ASN A 99 -4.24 5.34 -4.66
N LEU A 100 -3.53 5.09 -5.76
CA LEU A 100 -4.09 4.73 -7.06
C LEU A 100 -3.35 3.51 -7.58
N ASN A 101 -4.07 2.53 -8.08
CA ASN A 101 -3.50 1.43 -8.81
C ASN A 101 -4.32 1.13 -10.07
N ILE A 102 -3.63 0.92 -11.17
CA ILE A 102 -4.18 0.59 -12.48
C ILE A 102 -3.45 -0.65 -12.98
N GLY A 103 -4.19 -1.73 -13.17
CA GLY A 103 -3.70 -2.98 -13.74
C GLY A 103 -4.65 -3.55 -14.80
N PRO A 104 -4.25 -4.64 -15.49
CA PRO A 104 -5.03 -5.25 -16.55
C PRO A 104 -6.36 -5.83 -16.06
N ASN A 105 -6.42 -6.19 -14.77
CA ASN A 105 -7.60 -6.80 -14.15
C ASN A 105 -8.38 -5.83 -13.28
N GLY A 106 -8.07 -4.53 -13.29
CA GLY A 106 -8.86 -3.56 -12.55
C GLY A 106 -8.15 -2.24 -12.24
N THR A 107 -8.90 -1.37 -11.57
CA THR A 107 -8.39 -0.15 -10.96
C THR A 107 -8.83 -0.06 -9.51
N HIS A 108 -7.94 0.45 -8.66
CA HIS A 108 -8.23 0.78 -7.28
C HIS A 108 -7.83 2.23 -7.02
N ILE A 109 -8.71 2.99 -6.37
CA ILE A 109 -8.39 4.30 -5.82
C ILE A 109 -8.85 4.35 -4.37
N SER A 110 -7.99 4.82 -3.48
CA SER A 110 -8.35 5.15 -2.11
C SER A 110 -7.75 6.49 -1.73
N HIS A 111 -8.45 7.22 -0.88
CA HIS A 111 -7.91 8.42 -0.29
C HIS A 111 -8.50 8.62 1.10
N GLY A 112 -7.76 9.28 1.95
CA GLY A 112 -8.17 9.56 3.32
C GLY A 112 -7.50 10.80 3.82
N GLY A 113 -8.03 11.32 4.91
CA GLY A 113 -7.42 12.46 5.56
C GLY A 113 -7.88 12.62 6.98
N VAL A 114 -7.14 13.43 7.71
CA VAL A 114 -7.44 13.79 9.07
C VAL A 114 -7.09 15.25 9.29
N VAL A 115 -7.92 15.93 10.06
CA VAL A 115 -7.62 17.21 10.68
C VAL A 115 -7.79 17.01 12.18
N SER A 116 -6.85 17.51 12.97
CA SER A 116 -6.83 17.38 14.42
C SER A 116 -6.43 18.70 15.06
N GLU A 117 -7.25 19.16 16.01
CA GLU A 117 -7.06 20.43 16.69
C GLU A 117 -7.03 20.25 18.21
N GLY A 118 -6.22 21.06 18.88
CA GLY A 118 -6.15 21.14 20.33
C GLY A 118 -5.35 20.00 20.98
N GLY A 119 -4.80 20.26 22.17
CA GLY A 119 -3.99 19.29 22.92
C GLY A 119 -2.77 18.77 22.15
N ASN A 120 -2.84 17.51 21.70
CA ASN A 120 -1.72 16.78 21.08
C ASN A 120 -1.51 17.11 19.59
N ARG A 121 -2.51 17.69 18.89
CA ARG A 121 -2.51 18.04 17.43
C ARG A 121 -1.92 17.02 16.45
N ARG A 122 -1.62 15.80 16.93
CA ARG A 122 -0.88 14.80 16.18
C ARG A 122 -1.80 14.23 15.13
N VAL A 123 -1.28 14.05 13.92
CA VAL A 123 -1.98 13.41 12.82
C VAL A 123 -1.10 12.35 12.18
N ILE A 124 -1.70 11.22 11.87
CA ILE A 124 -1.07 10.13 11.12
C ILE A 124 -1.95 9.88 9.91
N SER A 125 -1.34 9.82 8.73
CA SER A 125 -2.04 9.43 7.51
C SER A 125 -1.11 8.57 6.67
N GLY A 126 -1.68 7.65 5.91
CA GLY A 126 -0.91 6.81 5.02
C GLY A 126 -1.80 5.81 4.32
N GLY A 127 -1.17 4.99 3.50
CA GLY A 127 -1.89 4.00 2.74
C GLY A 127 -0.96 3.22 1.85
N GLN A 128 -1.57 2.23 1.21
CA GLN A 128 -0.89 1.32 0.31
C GLN A 128 -1.87 0.87 -0.77
N THR A 129 -1.33 0.57 -1.94
CA THR A 129 -2.09 0.05 -3.07
C THR A 129 -1.20 -0.84 -3.89
N GLY A 130 -1.79 -1.83 -4.55
CA GLY A 130 -1.02 -2.77 -5.34
C GLY A 130 -1.83 -3.89 -5.95
N ILE A 131 -1.12 -4.83 -6.55
CA ILE A 131 -1.69 -5.98 -7.25
C ILE A 131 -1.22 -7.24 -6.55
N GLN A 132 -2.17 -8.06 -6.13
CA GLN A 132 -1.88 -9.34 -5.50
C GLN A 132 -2.76 -10.40 -6.16
N ASN A 133 -2.15 -11.49 -6.62
CA ASN A 133 -2.86 -12.59 -7.29
C ASN A 133 -3.74 -12.10 -8.47
N GLY A 134 -3.25 -11.11 -9.22
CA GLY A 134 -3.98 -10.52 -10.33
C GLY A 134 -5.16 -9.62 -9.92
N GLN A 135 -5.41 -9.39 -8.63
CA GLN A 135 -6.44 -8.48 -8.15
C GLN A 135 -5.82 -7.15 -7.71
N VAL A 136 -6.44 -6.04 -8.11
CA VAL A 136 -6.07 -4.73 -7.56
C VAL A 136 -6.60 -4.57 -6.14
N TRP A 137 -5.80 -3.99 -5.25
CA TRP A 137 -6.16 -3.72 -3.86
C TRP A 137 -5.55 -2.39 -3.41
N GLY A 138 -6.04 -1.88 -2.29
CA GLY A 138 -5.43 -0.75 -1.61
C GLY A 138 -6.31 -0.23 -0.46
N GLY A 139 -5.78 0.76 0.26
CA GLY A 139 -6.48 1.37 1.37
C GLY A 139 -5.74 2.58 1.93
N SER A 140 -6.51 3.52 2.47
CA SER A 140 -6.01 4.70 3.17
C SER A 140 -6.44 4.64 4.63
N GLU A 141 -5.51 5.00 5.52
CA GLU A 141 -5.72 5.12 6.95
C GLU A 141 -5.37 6.54 7.40
N SER A 142 -6.15 7.11 8.32
CA SER A 142 -5.91 8.44 8.87
C SER A 142 -6.44 8.53 10.30
N SER A 143 -5.64 9.10 11.20
CA SER A 143 -5.93 9.20 12.63
C SER A 143 -5.39 10.49 13.22
N GLY A 144 -6.06 11.00 14.26
CA GLY A 144 -5.69 12.24 14.95
C GLY A 144 -5.89 12.12 16.46
N PHE A 145 -5.10 12.87 17.22
CA PHE A 145 -5.00 12.74 18.68
C PHE A 145 -5.36 14.02 19.45
N GLY A 146 -5.85 15.05 18.76
CA GLY A 146 -6.37 16.28 19.34
C GLY A 146 -7.81 16.17 19.80
N GLN A 147 -8.25 17.20 20.53
CA GLN A 147 -9.59 17.31 21.12
C GLN A 147 -10.69 17.38 20.05
N ASN A 148 -10.43 18.06 18.93
CA ASN A 148 -11.32 18.13 17.78
C ASN A 148 -10.67 17.41 16.61
N THR A 149 -10.97 16.12 16.46
CA THR A 149 -10.43 15.30 15.38
C THR A 149 -11.52 14.91 14.40
N ARG A 150 -11.26 15.13 13.10
CA ARG A 150 -12.11 14.68 12.00
C ARG A 150 -11.26 13.87 11.04
N ALA A 151 -11.55 12.58 10.91
CA ALA A 151 -10.91 11.69 9.98
C ALA A 151 -11.92 11.12 8.99
N TYR A 152 -11.48 10.85 7.77
CA TYR A 152 -12.27 10.18 6.74
C TYR A 152 -11.39 9.27 5.89
N SER A 153 -12.01 8.26 5.29
CA SER A 153 -11.40 7.39 4.30
C SER A 153 -12.46 7.00 3.29
N LYS A 154 -12.08 6.94 2.00
CA LYS A 154 -12.93 6.51 0.90
C LYS A 154 -12.10 5.63 -0.02
N SER A 155 -12.74 4.60 -0.56
CA SER A 155 -12.11 3.72 -1.54
C SER A 155 -13.11 3.30 -2.61
N HIS A 156 -12.58 3.04 -3.80
CA HIS A 156 -13.33 2.50 -4.92
C HIS A 156 -12.43 1.53 -5.67
N THR A 157 -12.94 0.30 -5.86
CA THR A 157 -12.26 -0.75 -6.59
C THR A 157 -13.17 -1.22 -7.72
N ARG A 158 -12.65 -1.27 -8.93
CA ARG A 158 -13.30 -1.89 -10.08
C ARG A 158 -12.40 -3.02 -10.58
N GLN A 159 -12.85 -4.26 -10.40
CA GLN A 159 -12.18 -5.42 -11.00
C GLN A 159 -12.76 -5.66 -12.40
N PHE A 160 -11.88 -5.83 -13.38
CA PHE A 160 -12.22 -6.34 -14.71
C PHE A 160 -11.95 -7.85 -14.66
N ASN A 161 -12.98 -8.66 -14.39
CA ASN A 161 -12.87 -10.10 -14.56
C ASN A 161 -12.64 -10.39 -16.05
N ASN A 162 -11.39 -10.53 -16.47
CA ASN A 162 -11.08 -11.04 -17.79
C ASN A 162 -11.31 -12.55 -17.76
N GLY A 163 -12.30 -13.03 -18.52
CA GLY A 163 -12.84 -14.38 -18.41
C GLY A 163 -11.79 -15.48 -18.56
N THR A 164 -11.48 -16.17 -17.46
CA THR A 164 -11.22 -17.62 -17.47
C THR A 164 -11.64 -18.17 -16.11
N VAL A 165 -12.94 -18.43 -15.99
CA VAL A 165 -13.49 -19.23 -14.89
C VAL A 165 -13.49 -20.68 -15.39
N PRO A 166 -12.67 -21.61 -14.87
CA PRO A 166 -13.10 -23.00 -14.84
C PRO A 166 -14.23 -23.08 -13.82
N TYR A 167 -15.40 -23.37 -14.35
CA TYR A 167 -16.65 -23.74 -13.68
C TYR A 167 -16.43 -24.38 -12.29
N GLY A 168 -16.89 -23.73 -11.23
CA GLY A 168 -16.94 -24.35 -9.90
C GLY A 168 -16.82 -23.43 -8.70
N SER A 169 -17.68 -22.41 -8.57
CA SER A 169 -18.36 -22.15 -7.29
C SER A 169 -19.43 -21.08 -7.53
N ALA A 170 -20.68 -21.52 -7.57
CA ALA A 170 -21.82 -20.65 -7.34
C ALA A 170 -21.74 -20.07 -5.92
N TYR A 171 -22.47 -18.98 -5.71
CA TYR A 171 -22.68 -18.21 -4.47
C TYR A 171 -21.65 -17.12 -4.15
N GLY A 172 -22.07 -15.87 -4.37
CA GLY A 172 -21.81 -14.82 -3.39
C GLY A 172 -21.34 -13.49 -3.94
N ASN A 173 -22.31 -12.63 -4.26
CA ASN A 173 -22.33 -11.23 -3.85
C ASN A 173 -21.11 -10.37 -4.24
N GLY A 174 -21.30 -9.52 -5.26
CA GLY A 174 -20.51 -8.30 -5.44
C GLY A 174 -20.69 -7.39 -4.23
N GLY A 175 -19.94 -7.69 -3.17
CA GLY A 175 -20.02 -7.00 -1.91
C GLY A 175 -19.44 -5.59 -2.03
N PHE A 176 -20.29 -4.61 -1.78
CA PHE A 176 -19.86 -3.27 -1.37
C PHE A 176 -19.00 -3.41 -0.10
N SER A 177 -17.68 -3.44 -0.23
CA SER A 177 -16.80 -3.30 0.92
C SER A 177 -16.68 -1.82 1.26
N ASN A 178 -17.71 -1.31 1.95
CA ASN A 178 -17.65 -0.03 2.61
C ASN A 178 -16.86 -0.23 3.90
N ASN A 179 -15.53 -0.29 3.81
CA ASN A 179 -14.67 -0.48 4.98
C ASN A 179 -14.59 0.85 5.76
N ASN A 180 -15.66 1.14 6.51
CA ASN A 180 -15.69 2.18 7.51
C ASN A 180 -14.88 1.70 8.72
N ASN A 181 -13.56 1.88 8.68
CA ASN A 181 -12.68 1.60 9.81
C ASN A 181 -13.01 2.60 10.94
N ARG A 182 -13.96 2.23 11.81
CA ARG A 182 -14.23 2.86 13.12
C ARG A 182 -13.50 2.14 14.28
N GLY A 183 -12.61 1.20 13.97
CA GLY A 183 -11.79 0.50 14.95
C GLY A 183 -10.38 1.10 14.98
N GLY A 184 -10.08 1.87 16.02
CA GLY A 184 -8.73 2.33 16.29
C GLY A 184 -7.74 1.16 16.44
N PHE A 185 -6.46 1.47 16.27
CA PHE A 185 -5.33 0.60 16.51
C PHE A 185 -5.54 -0.33 17.72
N ARG A 186 -5.71 -1.63 17.47
CA ARG A 186 -5.12 -2.62 18.38
C ARG A 186 -3.67 -2.80 17.96
N SER A 187 -2.82 -1.99 18.57
CA SER A 187 -1.38 -2.21 18.61
C SER A 187 -1.10 -3.58 19.23
N THR A 188 -0.87 -4.59 18.39
CA THR A 188 -0.15 -5.82 18.77
C THR A 188 0.91 -6.13 17.72
N ALA A 189 1.72 -5.14 17.37
CA ALA A 189 3.03 -5.39 16.78
C ALA A 189 4.07 -4.93 17.82
N PRO A 190 5.05 -5.77 18.19
CA PRO A 190 6.11 -5.34 19.09
C PRO A 190 6.84 -4.17 18.44
N VAL A 191 7.08 -3.12 19.22
CA VAL A 191 7.91 -1.97 18.86
C VAL A 191 9.28 -2.49 18.44
N ALA A 192 9.49 -2.67 17.13
CA ALA A 192 10.81 -2.93 16.58
C ALA A 192 11.63 -1.65 16.74
N ARG A 193 12.33 -1.55 17.87
CA ARG A 193 13.36 -0.55 18.12
C ARG A 193 14.49 -0.80 17.11
N MET A 194 14.40 -0.18 15.93
CA MET A 194 15.48 -0.20 14.95
C MET A 194 16.62 0.70 15.48
N ILE A 195 17.57 0.07 16.17
CA ILE A 195 18.80 0.71 16.62
C ILE A 195 19.71 0.87 15.39
N PHE A 196 19.87 2.09 14.89
CA PHE A 196 20.94 2.42 13.97
C PHE A 196 22.26 2.47 14.77
N ARG A 197 23.18 1.53 14.51
CA ARG A 197 24.60 1.75 14.83
C ARG A 197 25.15 2.73 13.79
N ARG A 198 25.90 3.71 14.29
CA ARG A 198 26.69 4.66 13.49
C ARG A 198 27.74 3.93 12.67
#